data_AF-A0A849L6I6-F1
#
_entry.id   AF-A0A849L6I6-F1
#
_cell.length_a   1.000
_cell.length_b   1.000
_cell.length_c   1.000
_cell.angle_alpha   90.00
_cell.angle_beta   90.00
_cell.angle_gamma   90.00
#
_symmetry.space_group_name_H-M   'P 1'
#
loop_
_entity.id
_entity.type
_entity.pdbx_description
1 polymer ?
#
loop_
_entity_poly.entity_id
_entity_poly.type
_entity_poly.pdbx_seq_one_letter_code
_entity_poly.pdbx_strand_id
1 'polypeptide(L)'
;MPKTSRTAEFLERALAFSGLSQREVAERAGFDKPNMISMMKKGETRVPIERIPALARACGVDPVPFLRIALKEYQPETWRVIVTYLGQPLTRDEEILIDAYDESREGRDLDLSPAMRSALVVLFGELFEMKEAHAGFPHE
;
A
#
# COMPACT_ATOMS: atom_id res chain seq x y z
N MET A 1 -16.98 -19.53 12.81
CA MET A 1 -17.12 -18.35 11.92
C MET A 1 -16.11 -18.50 10.80
N PRO A 2 -16.45 -18.27 9.51
CA PRO A 2 -15.45 -18.37 8.46
C PRO A 2 -14.38 -17.30 8.73
N LYS A 3 -13.12 -17.72 8.68
CA LYS A 3 -11.96 -16.87 8.97
C LYS A 3 -11.88 -15.82 7.86
N THR A 4 -12.30 -14.59 8.17
CA THR A 4 -12.32 -13.48 7.21
C THR A 4 -10.93 -13.28 6.64
N SER A 5 -10.78 -13.33 5.31
CA SER A 5 -9.49 -13.16 4.66
C SER A 5 -9.09 -11.69 4.71
N ARG A 6 -7.94 -11.38 5.33
CA ARG A 6 -7.43 -9.99 5.44
C ARG A 6 -7.17 -9.39 4.06
N THR A 7 -6.79 -10.24 3.11
CA THR A 7 -6.59 -9.88 1.70
C THR A 7 -7.90 -9.52 1.03
N ALA A 8 -8.97 -10.29 1.30
CA ALA A 8 -10.31 -9.99 0.80
C ALA A 8 -10.88 -8.69 1.41
N GLU A 9 -10.68 -8.48 2.72
CA GLU A 9 -11.06 -7.25 3.42
C GLU A 9 -10.31 -6.02 2.88
N PHE A 10 -9.03 -6.18 2.53
CA PHE A 10 -8.28 -5.11 1.87
C PHE A 10 -8.87 -4.78 0.50
N LEU A 11 -9.14 -5.81 -0.32
CA LEU A 11 -9.76 -5.61 -1.64
C LEU A 11 -11.13 -4.93 -1.50
N GLU A 12 -11.96 -5.34 -0.55
CA GLU A 12 -13.26 -4.72 -0.32
C GLU A 12 -13.14 -3.22 0.01
N ARG A 13 -12.20 -2.85 0.88
CA ARG A 13 -11.93 -1.44 1.19
C ARG A 13 -11.37 -0.67 0.01
N ALA A 14 -10.46 -1.25 -0.76
CA ALA A 14 -9.91 -0.63 -1.97
C ALA A 14 -10.99 -0.38 -3.02
N LEU A 15 -11.91 -1.33 -3.20
CA LEU A 15 -13.08 -1.17 -4.08
C LEU A 15 -13.97 0.00 -3.61
N ALA A 16 -14.29 0.04 -2.31
CA ALA A 16 -15.09 1.12 -1.73
C ALA A 16 -14.42 2.49 -1.90
N PHE A 17 -13.11 2.57 -1.68
CA PHE A 17 -12.32 3.79 -1.85
C PHE A 17 -12.31 4.29 -3.31
N SER A 18 -12.25 3.37 -4.27
CA SER A 18 -12.17 3.74 -5.69
C SER A 18 -13.41 4.46 -6.24
N GLY A 19 -14.57 4.28 -5.60
CA GLY A 19 -15.86 4.76 -6.11
C GLY A 19 -16.36 4.07 -7.40
N LEU A 20 -15.60 3.12 -7.94
CA LEU A 20 -15.93 2.41 -9.17
C LEU A 20 -16.83 1.19 -8.90
N SER A 21 -17.65 0.83 -9.88
CA SER A 21 -18.36 -0.44 -9.85
C SER A 21 -17.39 -1.62 -9.96
N GLN A 22 -17.77 -2.77 -9.39
CA GLN A 22 -16.97 -4.00 -9.50
C GLN A 22 -16.73 -4.41 -10.97
N ARG A 23 -17.66 -4.08 -11.88
CA ARG A 23 -17.53 -4.34 -13.32
C ARG A 23 -16.43 -3.48 -13.94
N GLU A 24 -16.38 -2.20 -13.62
CA GLU A 24 -15.34 -1.29 -14.11
C GLU A 24 -13.96 -1.69 -13.56
N VAL A 25 -13.87 -2.07 -12.29
CA VAL A 25 -12.61 -2.56 -11.70
C VAL A 25 -12.17 -3.86 -12.38
N ALA A 26 -13.08 -4.80 -12.62
CA ALA A 26 -12.78 -6.04 -13.34
C ALA A 26 -12.21 -5.76 -14.74
N GLU A 27 -12.86 -4.86 -15.49
CA GLU A 27 -12.45 -4.45 -16.83
C GLU A 27 -11.06 -3.80 -16.81
N ARG A 28 -10.83 -2.81 -15.93
CA ARG A 28 -9.55 -2.12 -15.78
C ARG A 28 -8.41 -3.04 -15.32
N ALA A 29 -8.71 -4.03 -14.46
CA ALA A 29 -7.74 -4.98 -13.97
C ALA A 29 -7.56 -6.21 -14.90
N GLY A 30 -8.29 -6.28 -16.01
CA GLY A 30 -8.16 -7.32 -17.03
C GLY A 30 -8.70 -8.68 -16.59
N PHE A 31 -9.84 -8.70 -15.87
CA PHE A 31 -10.58 -9.91 -15.54
C PHE A 31 -11.68 -10.17 -16.57
N ASP A 32 -11.65 -11.34 -17.22
CA ASP A 32 -12.65 -11.74 -18.22
C ASP A 32 -14.07 -11.85 -17.64
N LYS A 33 -14.17 -12.19 -16.35
CA LYS A 33 -15.43 -12.42 -15.65
C LYS A 33 -15.59 -11.44 -14.50
N PRO A 34 -16.51 -10.46 -14.59
CA PRO A 34 -16.72 -9.46 -13.54
C PRO A 34 -17.10 -10.03 -12.16
N ASN A 35 -17.74 -11.20 -12.13
CA ASN A 35 -18.11 -11.87 -10.88
C ASN A 35 -16.89 -12.29 -10.04
N MET A 36 -15.68 -12.35 -10.63
CA MET A 36 -14.48 -12.68 -9.88
C MET A 36 -14.19 -11.66 -8.78
N ILE A 37 -14.45 -10.38 -9.02
CA ILE A 37 -14.27 -9.32 -8.01
C ILE A 37 -15.17 -9.59 -6.80
N SER A 38 -16.44 -9.95 -7.04
CA SER A 38 -17.38 -10.27 -5.96
C SER A 38 -16.95 -11.51 -5.16
N MET A 39 -16.49 -12.57 -5.82
CA MET A 39 -16.04 -13.78 -5.13
C MET A 39 -14.78 -13.51 -4.31
N MET A 40 -13.83 -12.74 -4.85
CA MET A 40 -12.59 -12.38 -4.17
C MET A 40 -12.85 -11.52 -2.92
N LYS A 41 -13.67 -10.48 -3.03
CA LYS A 41 -13.94 -9.59 -1.88
C LYS A 41 -14.68 -10.30 -0.73
N LYS A 42 -15.50 -11.31 -1.05
CA LYS A 42 -16.18 -12.15 -0.05
C LYS A 42 -15.28 -13.24 0.54
N GLY A 43 -14.06 -13.41 0.01
CA GLY A 43 -13.14 -14.48 0.39
C GLY A 43 -13.55 -15.87 -0.13
N GLU A 44 -14.52 -15.95 -1.05
CA GLU A 44 -14.93 -17.21 -1.71
C GLU A 44 -13.84 -17.71 -2.67
N THR A 45 -13.02 -16.80 -3.20
CA THR A 45 -11.84 -17.10 -4.02
C THR A 45 -10.67 -16.25 -3.55
N ARG A 46 -9.45 -16.80 -3.58
CA ARG A 46 -8.25 -16.02 -3.24
C ARG A 46 -7.99 -14.93 -4.29
N VAL A 47 -7.47 -13.79 -3.84
CA VAL A 47 -6.90 -12.80 -4.75
C VAL A 47 -5.58 -13.36 -5.29
N PRO A 48 -5.42 -13.53 -6.61
CA PRO A 48 -4.14 -13.96 -7.16
C PRO A 48 -3.08 -12.88 -6.94
N ILE A 49 -1.92 -13.25 -6.41
CA ILE A 49 -0.86 -12.31 -6.03
C ILE A 49 -0.37 -11.52 -7.25
N GLU A 50 -0.24 -12.19 -8.38
CA GLU A 50 0.14 -11.62 -9.67
C GLU A 50 -0.86 -10.60 -10.22
N ARG A 51 -2.11 -10.60 -9.72
CA ARG A 51 -3.15 -9.64 -10.12
C ARG A 51 -3.23 -8.42 -9.19
N ILE A 52 -2.56 -8.45 -8.05
CA ILE A 52 -2.55 -7.33 -7.10
C ILE A 52 -2.13 -6.01 -7.74
N PRO A 53 -1.07 -5.92 -8.57
CA PRO A 53 -0.70 -4.65 -9.20
C PRO A 53 -1.80 -4.08 -10.11
N ALA A 54 -2.51 -4.93 -10.85
CA ALA A 54 -3.60 -4.50 -11.72
C ALA A 54 -4.82 -4.03 -10.91
N LEU A 55 -5.18 -4.76 -9.85
CA LEU A 55 -6.26 -4.38 -8.94
C LEU A 55 -5.95 -3.07 -8.20
N ALA A 56 -4.73 -2.91 -7.69
CA ALA A 56 -4.30 -1.72 -6.99
C ALA A 56 -4.37 -0.48 -7.88
N ARG A 57 -3.85 -0.58 -9.13
CA ARG A 57 -3.99 0.48 -10.13
C ARG A 57 -5.44 0.80 -10.47
N ALA A 58 -6.27 -0.22 -10.68
CA ALA A 58 -7.68 0.00 -11.00
C ALA A 58 -8.43 0.72 -9.86
N CYS A 59 -8.09 0.40 -8.60
CA CYS A 59 -8.70 1.01 -7.41
C CYS A 59 -8.02 2.33 -6.97
N GLY A 60 -6.91 2.73 -7.59
CA GLY A 60 -6.16 3.93 -7.20
C GLY A 60 -5.50 3.84 -5.81
N VAL A 61 -5.04 2.64 -5.42
CA VAL A 61 -4.36 2.41 -4.13
C VAL A 61 -2.92 1.95 -4.34
N ASP A 62 -2.07 2.16 -3.33
CA ASP A 62 -0.70 1.64 -3.36
C ASP A 62 -0.70 0.09 -3.34
N PRO A 63 0.04 -0.57 -4.25
CA PRO A 63 0.07 -2.04 -4.34
C PRO A 63 0.85 -2.71 -3.20
N VAL A 64 1.78 -2.02 -2.54
CA VAL A 64 2.70 -2.61 -1.54
C VAL A 64 1.97 -3.04 -0.27
N PRO A 65 1.09 -2.23 0.36
CA PRO A 65 0.27 -2.70 1.46
C PRO A 65 -0.58 -3.92 1.09
N PHE A 66 -1.15 -3.93 -0.12
CA PHE A 66 -1.99 -5.03 -0.59
C PHE A 66 -1.19 -6.32 -0.75
N LEU A 67 -0.05 -6.25 -1.47
CA LEU A 67 0.86 -7.36 -1.69
C LEU A 67 1.41 -7.93 -0.37
N ARG A 68 1.80 -7.03 0.55
CA ARG A 68 2.27 -7.40 1.88
C ARG A 68 1.23 -8.19 2.66
N ILE A 69 -0.04 -7.77 2.63
CA ILE A 69 -1.13 -8.48 3.31
C ILE A 69 -1.32 -9.87 2.68
N ALA A 70 -1.37 -9.93 1.34
CA ALA A 70 -1.54 -11.19 0.61
C ALA A 70 -0.41 -12.18 0.88
N LEU A 71 0.85 -11.74 0.85
CA LEU A 71 2.01 -12.60 1.12
C LEU A 71 2.02 -13.07 2.58
N LYS A 72 1.74 -12.19 3.55
CA LYS A 72 1.64 -12.60 4.97
C LYS A 72 0.53 -13.62 5.23
N GLU A 73 -0.56 -13.58 4.44
CA GLU A 73 -1.68 -14.49 4.59
C GLU A 73 -1.48 -15.81 3.84
N TYR A 74 -1.02 -15.75 2.60
CA TYR A 74 -0.95 -16.90 1.70
C TYR A 74 0.41 -17.61 1.75
N GLN A 75 1.49 -16.89 2.03
CA GLN A 75 2.87 -17.39 2.01
C GLN A 75 3.72 -16.77 3.14
N PRO A 76 3.36 -16.95 4.41
CA PRO A 76 4.04 -16.32 5.55
C PRO A 76 5.55 -16.62 5.61
N GLU A 77 5.95 -17.83 5.19
CA GLU A 77 7.35 -18.25 5.22
C GLU A 77 8.17 -17.59 4.10
N THR A 78 7.62 -17.51 2.90
CA THR A 78 8.21 -16.75 1.79
C THR A 78 8.36 -15.28 2.17
N TRP A 79 7.30 -14.68 2.75
CA TRP A 79 7.33 -13.30 3.21
C TRP A 79 8.42 -13.05 4.25
N ARG A 80 8.58 -13.97 5.21
CA ARG A 80 9.60 -13.88 6.24
C ARG A 80 11.01 -13.90 5.66
N VAL A 81 11.29 -14.75 4.67
CA VAL A 81 12.59 -14.79 3.98
C VAL A 81 12.84 -13.48 3.23
N ILE A 82 11.87 -12.99 2.45
CA ILE A 82 11.98 -11.73 1.71
C ILE A 82 12.34 -10.60 2.66
N VAL A 83 11.57 -10.42 3.73
CA VAL A 83 11.80 -9.31 4.68
C VAL A 83 13.14 -9.42 5.39
N THR A 84 13.58 -10.64 5.72
CA THR A 84 14.83 -10.85 6.47
C THR A 84 16.06 -10.41 5.66
N TYR A 85 16.06 -10.67 4.35
CA TYR A 85 17.24 -10.45 3.51
C TYR A 85 17.14 -9.26 2.56
N LEU A 86 15.93 -8.87 2.17
CA LEU A 86 15.68 -7.75 1.26
C LEU A 86 15.06 -6.53 1.96
N GLY A 87 14.69 -6.65 3.24
CA GLY A 87 14.04 -5.58 4.01
C GLY A 87 12.54 -5.48 3.79
N GLN A 88 11.91 -4.49 4.44
CA GLN A 88 10.49 -4.19 4.21
C GLN A 88 10.36 -3.47 2.86
N PRO A 89 9.42 -3.89 1.97
CA PRO A 89 9.12 -3.11 0.79
C PRO A 89 8.52 -1.76 1.18
N LEU A 90 9.02 -0.71 0.56
CA LEU A 90 8.60 0.67 0.74
C LEU A 90 7.35 0.94 -0.09
N THR A 91 6.47 1.80 0.42
CA THR A 91 5.39 2.43 -0.35
C THR A 91 5.95 3.53 -1.26
N ARG A 92 5.14 4.00 -2.23
CA ARG A 92 5.57 5.08 -3.13
C ARG A 92 6.00 6.36 -2.39
N ASP A 93 5.29 6.70 -1.32
CA ASP A 93 5.61 7.89 -0.53
C ASP A 93 6.93 7.72 0.25
N GLU A 94 7.20 6.50 0.75
CA GLU A 94 8.45 6.18 1.43
C GLU A 94 9.66 6.15 0.46
N GLU A 95 9.45 5.71 -0.78
CA GLU A 95 10.47 5.82 -1.86
C GLU A 95 10.82 7.29 -2.11
N ILE A 96 9.82 8.17 -2.26
CA ILE A 96 10.05 9.61 -2.46
C ILE A 96 10.82 10.23 -1.28
N LEU A 97 10.55 9.80 -0.05
CA LEU A 97 11.29 10.28 1.12
C LEU A 97 12.77 9.87 1.09
N ILE A 98 13.06 8.65 0.65
CA ILE A 98 14.43 8.16 0.51
C ILE A 98 15.14 8.86 -0.64
N ASP A 99 14.48 9.04 -1.78
CA ASP A 99 15.02 9.79 -2.92
C ASP A 99 15.37 11.23 -2.51
N ALA A 100 14.46 11.92 -1.80
CA ALA A 100 14.70 13.27 -1.29
C ALA A 100 15.88 13.31 -0.29
N TYR A 101 15.98 12.29 0.56
CA TYR A 101 17.13 12.14 1.46
C TYR A 101 18.44 11.97 0.68
N ASP A 102 18.48 11.07 -0.30
CA ASP A 102 19.66 10.80 -1.12
C ASP A 102 20.10 12.02 -1.95
N GLU A 103 19.17 12.78 -2.48
CA GLU A 103 19.45 14.05 -3.16
C GLU A 103 20.06 15.09 -2.19
N SER A 104 19.54 15.16 -0.96
CA SER A 104 19.96 16.16 0.04
C SER A 104 21.33 15.87 0.68
N ARG A 105 21.76 14.61 0.68
CA ARG A 105 22.87 14.19 1.55
C ARG A 105 24.23 14.61 1.00
N GLU A 106 24.38 14.90 -0.30
CA GLU A 106 25.64 15.35 -0.92
C GLU A 106 26.88 14.52 -0.51
N GLY A 107 26.71 13.21 -0.32
CA GLY A 107 27.77 12.30 0.13
C GLY A 107 28.08 12.34 1.63
N ARG A 108 27.30 13.08 2.44
CA ARG A 108 27.27 12.98 3.89
C ARG A 108 26.36 11.83 4.32
N ASP A 109 26.69 11.20 5.42
CA ASP A 109 25.81 10.24 6.08
C ASP A 109 25.15 10.91 7.29
N LEU A 110 23.90 10.54 7.54
CA LEU A 110 23.16 11.00 8.71
C LEU A 110 23.37 9.98 9.82
N ASP A 111 23.89 10.41 10.98
CA ASP A 111 23.89 9.55 12.16
C ASP A 111 22.46 9.40 12.68
N LEU A 112 21.82 8.28 12.38
CA LEU A 112 20.47 7.91 12.82
C LEU A 112 20.45 7.46 14.29
N SER A 113 21.18 8.17 15.14
CA SER A 113 21.14 8.02 16.60
C SER A 113 19.70 8.19 17.14
N PRO A 114 19.41 7.70 18.35
CA PRO A 114 18.09 7.88 18.97
C PRO A 114 17.65 9.35 19.04
N ALA A 115 18.59 10.28 19.23
CA ALA A 115 18.30 11.72 19.25
C ALA A 115 17.88 12.22 17.86
N MET A 116 18.59 11.81 16.81
CA MET A 116 18.22 12.16 15.43
C MET A 116 16.87 11.55 15.04
N ARG A 117 16.62 10.29 15.43
CA ARG A 117 15.30 9.66 15.23
C ARG A 117 14.19 10.47 15.88
N SER A 118 14.38 10.96 17.09
CA SER A 118 13.39 11.82 17.76
C SER A 118 13.17 13.13 17.00
N ALA A 119 14.23 13.76 16.49
CA ALA A 119 14.11 14.96 15.66
C ALA A 119 13.33 14.69 14.37
N LEU A 120 13.59 13.57 13.68
CA LEU A 120 12.84 13.16 12.49
C LEU A 120 11.35 12.92 12.79
N VAL A 121 11.02 12.31 13.93
CA VAL A 121 9.62 12.11 14.36
C VAL A 121 8.91 13.44 14.56
N VAL A 122 9.56 14.43 15.18
CA VAL A 122 9.00 15.78 15.35
C VAL A 122 8.80 16.46 13.99
N LEU A 123 9.83 16.44 13.13
CA LEU A 123 9.77 17.01 11.78
C LEU A 123 8.61 16.42 10.97
N PHE A 124 8.47 15.09 10.95
CA PHE A 124 7.36 14.46 10.23
C PHE A 124 6.00 14.83 10.84
N GLY A 125 5.92 14.99 12.17
CA GLY A 125 4.71 15.51 12.83
C GLY A 125 4.31 16.89 12.29
N GLU A 126 5.26 17.83 12.24
CA GLU A 126 5.03 19.18 11.69
C GLU A 126 4.62 19.13 10.21
N LEU A 127 5.27 18.29 9.40
CA LEU A 127 4.93 18.11 7.99
C LEU A 127 3.49 17.58 7.79
N PHE A 128 3.02 16.68 8.66
CA PHE A 128 1.65 16.21 8.61
C PHE A 128 0.65 17.32 8.96
N GLU A 129 0.92 18.12 10.01
CA GLU A 129 0.09 19.27 10.36
C GLU A 129 0.01 20.30 9.22
N MET A 130 1.14 20.58 8.56
CA MET A 130 1.18 21.46 7.39
C MET A 130 0.30 20.95 6.26
N LYS A 131 0.34 19.64 5.95
CA LYS A 131 -0.52 19.04 4.92
C LYS A 131 -2.00 19.21 5.25
N GLU A 132 -2.40 19.01 6.50
CA GLU A 132 -3.80 19.19 6.92
C GLU A 132 -4.24 20.65 6.84
N ALA A 133 -3.37 21.59 7.21
CA ALA A 133 -3.65 23.03 7.08
C ALA A 133 -3.85 23.47 5.62
N HIS A 134 -3.11 22.87 4.67
CA HIS A 134 -3.23 23.18 3.24
C HIS A 134 -4.38 22.42 2.54
N ALA A 135 -4.83 21.29 3.09
CA ALA A 135 -6.00 20.55 2.60
C ALA A 135 -7.35 21.25 2.89
N GLY A 136 -7.34 22.39 3.59
CA GLY A 136 -8.51 23.22 3.90
C GLY A 136 -8.95 24.19 2.78
N PHE A 137 -8.25 24.25 1.65
CA PHE A 137 -8.70 25.01 0.48
C PHE A 137 -9.22 24.05 -0.59
N PRO A 138 -10.50 24.12 -0.99
CA PRO A 138 -11.00 23.31 -2.09
C PRO A 138 -10.24 23.70 -3.36
N HIS A 139 -9.68 22.71 -4.06
CA HIS A 139 -9.19 22.89 -5.42
C HIS A 139 -10.41 23.18 -6.32
N GLU A 140 -10.50 24.43 -6.80
CA GLU A 140 -11.29 24.81 -7.97
C GLU A 140 -10.78 24.14 -9.25
#